data_AF-A0A914S095-F1
#
_entry.id   AF-A0A914S095-F1
#
_cell.length_a   1.000
_cell.length_b   1.000
_cell.length_c   1.000
_cell.angle_alpha   90.00
_cell.angle_beta   90.00
_cell.angle_gamma   90.00
#
_symmetry.space_group_name_H-M   'P 1'
#
loop_
_entity.id
_entity.type
_entity.pdbx_description
1 polymer ?
#
loop_
_entity_poly.entity_id
_entity_poly.type
_entity_poly.pdbx_seq_one_letter_code
_entity_poly.pdbx_strand_id
1 'polypeptide(L)' 'MPCPLMCRPPSYEHGCKENEQWTPCGGCEGTCAQRFVPCTRNCRPPGCECLAGAGFVRDAQGKCIKFDDCPK' A
#
# COMPACT_ATOMS: atom_id res chain seq x y z
N MET A 1 -35.03 -11.57 10.62
CA MET A 1 -34.61 -10.16 10.78
C MET A 1 -33.61 -9.83 9.68
N PRO A 2 -34.02 -9.30 8.52
CA PRO A 2 -33.12 -9.17 7.38
C PRO A 2 -32.80 -7.71 6.99
N CYS A 3 -31.49 -7.46 6.92
CA CYS A 3 -30.69 -6.47 6.17
C CYS A 3 -31.24 -5.07 5.88
N PRO A 4 -30.83 -4.03 6.64
CA PRO A 4 -30.87 -2.68 6.13
C PRO A 4 -29.69 -2.45 5.17
N LEU A 5 -29.89 -1.52 4.24
CA LEU A 5 -28.91 -0.96 3.32
C LEU A 5 -27.72 -0.25 4.02
N MET A 6 -26.96 -0.96 4.85
CA MET A 6 -25.54 -0.66 5.10
C MET A 6 -24.72 -1.59 4.20
N CYS A 7 -25.04 -1.44 2.92
CA CYS A 7 -24.40 -2.09 1.80
C CYS A 7 -22.98 -1.55 1.67
N ARG A 8 -22.02 -2.49 1.59
CA ARG A 8 -20.66 -2.32 1.03
C ARG A 8 -19.71 -1.58 1.98
N PRO A 9 -18.47 -2.05 2.21
CA PRO A 9 -17.42 -1.15 2.66
C PRO A 9 -16.70 -0.64 1.41
N PRO A 10 -17.11 0.46 0.76
CA PRO A 10 -16.26 1.05 -0.25
C PRO A 10 -15.19 1.87 0.47
N SER A 11 -14.04 1.26 0.70
CA SER A 11 -12.73 1.94 0.64
C SER A 11 -12.40 3.13 1.56
N TYR A 12 -13.21 3.48 2.57
CA TYR A 12 -12.96 4.71 3.36
C TYR A 12 -13.14 4.48 4.86
N GLU A 13 -12.07 4.06 5.54
CA GLU A 13 -11.60 4.58 6.84
C GLU A 13 -10.37 3.81 7.35
N HIS A 14 -9.36 3.69 6.50
CA HIS A 14 -7.99 3.72 7.00
C HIS A 14 -7.39 4.87 6.22
N GLY A 15 -6.95 5.95 6.88
CA GLY A 15 -6.43 7.16 6.23
C GLY A 15 -5.12 6.91 5.49
N CYS A 16 -5.14 6.01 4.50
CA CYS A 16 -4.03 5.70 3.62
C CYS A 16 -3.79 6.89 2.73
N LYS A 17 -2.53 7.25 2.56
CA LYS A 17 -2.14 8.36 1.71
C LYS A 17 -2.37 8.00 0.25
N GLU A 18 -2.29 9.01 -0.59
CA GLU A 18 -2.35 8.84 -2.03
C GLU A 18 -1.36 7.72 -2.49
N ASN A 19 -1.87 6.78 -3.29
CA ASN A 19 -1.18 5.58 -3.80
C ASN A 19 -0.87 4.47 -2.79
N GLU A 20 -1.33 4.55 -1.54
CA GLU A 20 -1.23 3.44 -0.59
C GLU A 20 -2.52 2.59 -0.60
N GLN A 21 -2.37 1.28 -0.51
CA GLN A 21 -3.49 0.34 -0.43
C GLN A 21 -3.53 -0.27 0.98
N TRP A 22 -4.72 -0.26 1.60
CA TRP A 22 -4.91 -1.04 2.82
C TRP A 22 -4.77 -2.53 2.53
N THR A 23 -3.85 -3.19 3.24
CA THR A 23 -3.66 -4.64 3.17
C THR A 23 -3.77 -5.25 4.57
N PRO A 24 -4.48 -6.37 4.73
CA PRO A 24 -4.52 -7.09 6.00
C PRO A 24 -3.17 -7.78 6.33
N CYS A 25 -2.30 -7.96 5.33
CA CYS A 25 -0.96 -8.51 5.46
C CYS A 25 -0.01 -7.56 4.72
N GLY A 26 0.73 -6.74 5.47
CA GLY A 26 1.75 -5.89 4.87
C GLY A 26 2.93 -6.74 4.40
N GLY A 27 3.34 -6.56 3.16
CA GLY A 27 4.61 -7.01 2.64
C GLY A 27 5.73 -5.99 2.86
N CYS A 28 6.55 -5.85 1.83
CA CYS A 28 7.62 -4.86 1.81
C CYS A 28 7.45 -3.93 0.64
N GLU A 29 7.62 -2.66 0.97
CA GLU A 29 7.56 -1.56 0.03
C GLU A 29 8.89 -1.47 -0.71
N GLY A 30 8.83 -1.26 -2.02
CA GLY A 30 9.98 -0.90 -2.82
C GLY A 30 10.39 0.54 -2.58
N THR A 31 11.60 0.90 -2.95
CA THR A 31 12.07 2.29 -3.03
C THR A 31 12.44 2.65 -4.47
N CYS A 32 12.62 3.94 -4.75
CA CYS A 32 13.13 4.39 -6.05
C CYS A 32 14.50 3.77 -6.40
N ALA A 33 15.33 3.45 -5.41
CA ALA A 33 16.58 2.73 -5.61
C ALA A 33 16.37 1.23 -5.87
N GLN A 34 15.36 0.63 -5.24
CA GLN A 34 15.09 -0.79 -5.35
C GLN A 34 13.59 -1.09 -5.35
N ARG A 35 13.03 -1.30 -6.55
CA ARG A 35 11.59 -1.57 -6.73
C ARG A 35 11.09 -2.78 -5.92
N PHE A 36 11.91 -3.82 -5.79
CA PHE A 36 11.54 -5.03 -5.06
C PHE A 36 12.55 -5.29 -3.95
N VAL A 37 12.12 -5.09 -2.70
CA VAL A 37 12.94 -5.42 -1.53
C VAL A 37 12.69 -6.88 -1.15
N PRO A 38 13.75 -7.72 -1.06
CA PRO A 38 13.60 -9.10 -0.64
C PRO A 38 13.14 -9.11 0.82
N CYS A 39 12.00 -9.73 1.07
CA CYS A 39 11.40 -9.75 2.38
C CYS A 39 11.01 -11.15 2.82
N THR A 40 11.12 -11.38 4.12
CA THR A 40 10.61 -12.58 4.77
C THR A 40 9.13 -12.73 4.52
N ARG A 41 8.64 -13.96 4.37
CA ARG A 41 7.22 -14.29 4.19
C ARG A 41 6.34 -14.00 5.42
N ASN A 42 6.87 -13.29 6.41
CA ASN A 42 6.11 -12.83 7.56
C ASN A 42 5.33 -11.58 7.17
N CYS A 43 4.02 -11.66 7.29
CA CYS A 43 3.14 -10.51 7.16
C CYS A 43 3.46 -9.48 8.25
N ARG A 44 3.62 -8.22 7.84
CA ARG A 44 3.52 -7.07 8.74
C ARG A 44 2.07 -6.88 9.18
N PRO A 45 1.84 -6.20 10.32
CA PRO A 45 0.50 -5.88 10.79
C PRO A 45 -0.34 -5.18 9.73
N PRO A 46 -1.68 -5.34 9.78
CA PRO A 46 -2.60 -4.74 8.82
C PRO A 46 -2.43 -3.22 8.81
N GLY A 47 -2.31 -2.65 7.62
CA GLY A 47 -1.87 -1.27 7.45
C GLY A 47 -2.01 -0.78 6.01
N CYS A 48 -1.80 0.52 5.84
CA CYS A 48 -1.63 1.13 4.53
C CYS A 48 -0.23 0.79 4.01
N GLU A 49 -0.17 0.17 2.84
CA GLU A 49 1.09 -0.25 2.24
C GLU A 49 1.22 0.23 0.80
N CYS A 50 2.43 0.67 0.45
CA CYS A 50 2.82 0.96 -0.92
C CYS A 50 3.11 -0.35 -1.67
N LEU A 51 2.17 -0.75 -2.54
CA LEU A 51 2.25 -2.02 -3.25
C LEU A 51 3.33 -2.00 -4.34
N ALA A 52 4.51 -2.53 -4.01
CA ALA A 52 5.59 -2.78 -4.96
C ALA A 52 5.15 -3.63 -6.16
N GLY A 53 4.28 -4.61 -5.92
CA GLY A 53 3.71 -5.46 -6.97
C GLY A 53 2.83 -4.71 -7.97
N ALA A 54 2.25 -3.57 -7.58
CA ALA A 54 1.50 -2.69 -8.46
C ALA A 54 2.37 -1.60 -9.12
N GLY A 55 3.69 -1.65 -8.91
CA GLY A 55 4.65 -0.70 -9.49
C GLY A 55 4.82 0.60 -8.69
N PHE A 56 4.33 0.64 -7.45
CA PHE A 56 4.53 1.77 -6.56
C PHE A 56 5.74 1.56 -5.66
N VAL A 57 6.44 2.65 -5.36
CA VAL A 57 7.61 2.66 -4.49
C VAL A 57 7.54 3.85 -3.55
N ARG A 58 8.15 3.71 -2.38
CA ARG A 58 8.36 4.82 -1.47
C ARG A 58 9.57 5.64 -1.88
N ASP A 59 9.32 6.94 -2.04
CA ASP A 59 10.35 7.94 -2.19
C ASP A 59 11.10 8.19 -0.87
N ALA A 60 12.24 8.87 -0.91
CA ALA A 60 12.98 9.33 0.26
C ALA A 60 12.13 10.18 1.23
N GLN A 61 11.10 10.85 0.73
CA GLN A 61 10.13 11.60 1.52
C GLN A 61 9.07 10.72 2.21
N GLY A 62 9.10 9.40 2.00
CA GLY A 62 8.11 8.45 2.52
C GLY A 62 6.75 8.55 1.81
N LYS A 63 6.69 9.19 0.63
CA LYS A 63 5.49 9.21 -0.22
C LYS A 63 5.49 7.97 -1.11
N CYS A 64 4.35 7.30 -1.20
CA CYS A 64 4.13 6.25 -2.18
C CYS A 64 3.88 6.89 -3.55
N ILE A 65 4.78 6.67 -4.50
CA ILE A 65 4.72 7.20 -5.87
C ILE A 65 4.93 6.05 -6.84
N LYS A 66 4.59 6.24 -8.12
CA LYS A 66 4.97 5.24 -9.12
C LYS A 66 6.47 5.26 -9.29
N PHE A 67 7.05 4.10 -9.59
CA PHE A 67 8.48 4.03 -9.89
C PHE A 67 8.89 4.96 -11.03
N ASP A 68 8.00 5.20 -12.00
CA ASP A 68 8.22 6.13 -13.10
C ASP A 68 8.26 7.61 -12.66
N ASP A 69 7.63 7.94 -11.53
CA ASP A 69 7.62 9.29 -10.93
C ASP A 69 8.85 9.54 -10.04
N CYS A 70 9.75 8.56 -9.89
CA CYS A 70 10.94 8.71 -9.07
C CYS A 70 11.88 9.79 -9.63
N PRO A 71 12.40 10.70 -8.78
CA PRO A 71 13.42 11.65 -9.19
C PRO A 71 14.69 10.89 -9.60
N LYS A 72 15.27 11.26 -10.74
CA LYS A 72 16.53 10.71 -11.25
C LYS A 72 17.73 11.46 -10.68
#